data_AF-A0A934DTG5-F1
#
_entry.id   AF-A0A934DTG5-F1
#
_cell.length_a   1.000
_cell.length_b   1.000
_cell.length_c   1.000
_cell.angle_alpha   90.00
_cell.angle_beta   90.00
_cell.angle_gamma   90.00
#
_symmetry.space_group_name_H-M   'P 1'
#
loop_
_entity.id
_entity.type
_entity.pdbx_description
1 polymer ?
#
loop_
_entity_poly.entity_id
_entity_poly.type
_entity_poly.pdbx_seq_one_letter_code
_entity_poly.pdbx_strand_id
1 'polypeptide(L)'
;MPEAPRDRVIFVFERIDDRLLFLPLAARRALDECGVRLTLQGWRSMSTEARKQLSRCGAEDRIDRARVLELLQPAAASTRPVAPTLQLEAASPPTELTSKLGPLRPIEPTTWSTLRPVERYALVKVCARGTAARVSAAYDELIGARAISTHLSAAGDAKMVDVADKAVTRRRAVASCRVHMSAPTLQRLANAPKGDVLAAARIAGIMAAKKTADLIPLCHSVATTSVRIDLEPVTDPPGLHIHATAETLDRTGVEMEAMVGASVAALTVYDMLKGVERGIVIDKVQLEMKEGGRSGRWERQC
;
A
#
# COMPACT_ATOMS: atom_id res chain seq x y z
N MET A 1 7.01 -10.45 15.85
CA MET A 1 7.83 -9.25 15.55
C MET A 1 7.83 -9.08 14.04
N PRO A 2 7.58 -7.89 13.48
CA PRO A 2 7.73 -7.69 12.04
C PRO A 2 9.21 -7.82 11.72
N GLU A 3 9.57 -8.73 10.81
CA GLU A 3 10.94 -8.87 10.32
C GLU A 3 11.46 -7.51 9.84
N ALA A 4 12.69 -7.19 10.24
CA ALA A 4 13.37 -6.01 9.74
C ALA A 4 13.38 -6.05 8.19
N PRO A 5 13.09 -4.94 7.50
CA PRO A 5 12.86 -4.92 6.05
C PRO A 5 14.11 -5.17 5.17
N ARG A 6 15.20 -5.73 5.72
CA ARG A 6 16.51 -5.80 5.05
C ARG A 6 16.82 -7.15 4.36
N ASP A 7 16.17 -8.24 4.75
CA ASP A 7 16.52 -9.60 4.25
C ASP A 7 15.48 -10.22 3.29
N ARG A 8 14.77 -9.41 2.49
CA ARG A 8 13.85 -9.97 1.48
C ARG A 8 14.61 -10.67 0.35
N VAL A 9 14.75 -11.98 0.51
CA VAL A 9 15.31 -12.92 -0.47
C VAL A 9 14.27 -13.37 -1.52
N ILE A 10 12.98 -13.27 -1.16
CA ILE A 10 11.83 -13.64 -2.00
C ILE A 10 10.85 -12.46 -2.03
N PHE A 11 10.36 -12.09 -3.21
CA PHE A 11 9.33 -11.08 -3.37
C PHE A 11 7.93 -11.70 -3.43
N VAL A 12 6.91 -10.98 -2.92
CA VAL A 12 5.53 -11.48 -2.87
C VAL A 12 4.98 -11.75 -4.27
N PHE A 13 5.30 -10.90 -5.25
CA PHE A 13 4.89 -11.11 -6.65
C PHE A 13 5.52 -12.36 -7.30
N GLU A 14 6.53 -12.99 -6.70
CA GLU A 14 7.11 -14.25 -7.20
C GLU A 14 6.22 -15.45 -6.91
N ARG A 15 5.37 -15.39 -5.87
CA ARG A 15 4.52 -16.50 -5.39
C ARG A 15 5.31 -17.78 -5.10
N ILE A 16 6.53 -17.64 -4.61
CA ILE A 16 7.38 -18.75 -4.16
C ILE A 16 7.06 -19.06 -2.71
N ASP A 17 7.04 -20.34 -2.35
CA ASP A 17 6.83 -20.82 -0.99
C ASP A 17 8.15 -20.98 -0.21
N ASP A 18 8.06 -21.25 1.09
CA ASP A 18 9.23 -21.44 1.97
C ASP A 18 10.10 -22.64 1.58
N ARG A 19 9.61 -23.50 0.67
CA ARG A 19 10.32 -24.66 0.14
C ARG A 19 11.23 -24.31 -1.04
N LEU A 20 11.16 -23.08 -1.57
CA LEU A 20 12.01 -22.57 -2.65
C LEU A 20 12.03 -23.50 -3.87
N LEU A 21 10.88 -24.07 -4.25
CA LEU A 21 10.77 -25.08 -5.32
C LEU A 21 11.11 -24.57 -6.73
N PHE A 22 11.14 -23.25 -6.86
CA PHE A 22 11.54 -22.51 -8.05
C PHE A 22 12.73 -21.63 -7.71
N LEU A 23 13.49 -21.25 -8.72
CA LEU A 23 14.62 -20.35 -8.58
C LEU A 23 14.13 -18.92 -8.31
N PRO A 24 14.37 -18.35 -7.12
CA PRO A 24 14.00 -16.96 -6.83
C PRO A 24 14.81 -15.99 -7.69
N LEU A 25 14.28 -14.79 -7.90
CA LEU A 25 14.95 -13.75 -8.66
C LEU A 25 16.29 -13.36 -8.06
N ALA A 26 16.42 -13.38 -6.73
CA ALA A 26 17.71 -13.16 -6.07
C ALA A 26 18.74 -14.22 -6.50
N ALA A 27 18.43 -15.52 -6.37
CA ALA A 27 19.32 -16.58 -6.85
C ALA A 27 19.60 -16.49 -8.37
N ARG A 28 18.59 -16.11 -9.17
CA ARG A 28 18.80 -15.88 -10.61
C ARG A 28 19.78 -14.73 -10.87
N ARG A 29 19.72 -13.66 -10.09
CA ARG A 29 20.67 -12.53 -10.20
C ARG A 29 22.10 -12.99 -9.95
N ALA A 30 22.35 -13.74 -8.88
CA ALA A 30 23.66 -14.32 -8.59
C ALA A 30 24.22 -15.13 -9.75
N LEU A 31 23.36 -15.97 -10.34
CA LEU A 31 23.73 -16.79 -11.49
C LEU A 31 24.00 -15.96 -12.75
N ASP A 32 23.16 -14.96 -13.05
CA ASP A 32 23.32 -14.08 -14.22
C ASP A 32 24.62 -13.28 -14.14
N GLU A 33 24.96 -12.69 -12.97
CA GLU A 33 26.21 -11.93 -12.80
C GLU A 33 27.45 -12.83 -12.86
N CYS A 34 27.34 -14.10 -12.44
CA CYS A 34 28.43 -15.06 -12.57
C CYS A 34 28.56 -15.65 -13.99
N GLY A 35 27.62 -15.33 -14.91
CA GLY A 35 27.59 -15.86 -16.27
C GLY A 35 27.19 -17.34 -16.32
N VAL A 36 26.32 -17.80 -15.41
CA VAL A 36 25.94 -19.20 -15.26
C VAL A 36 24.44 -19.39 -15.43
N ARG A 37 24.05 -20.48 -16.08
CA ARG A 37 22.67 -20.97 -16.08
C ARG A 37 22.59 -22.33 -15.42
N LEU A 38 21.94 -22.35 -14.27
CA LEU A 38 21.51 -23.55 -13.57
C LEU A 38 20.13 -23.98 -14.09
N THR A 39 19.96 -25.27 -14.39
CA THR A 39 18.64 -25.84 -14.73
C THR A 39 17.73 -25.93 -13.49
N LEU A 40 16.41 -26.02 -13.69
CA LEU A 40 15.49 -26.19 -12.56
C LEU A 40 15.71 -27.53 -11.83
N GLN A 41 16.09 -28.58 -12.58
CA GLN A 41 16.47 -29.87 -11.99
C GLN A 41 17.74 -29.74 -11.14
N GLY A 42 18.77 -29.04 -11.63
CA GLY A 42 19.99 -28.77 -10.88
C GLY A 42 19.74 -27.91 -9.63
N TRP A 43 18.83 -26.93 -9.72
CA TRP A 43 18.39 -26.17 -8.55
C TRP A 43 17.74 -27.09 -7.50
N ARG A 44 16.82 -27.96 -7.92
CA ARG A 44 16.10 -28.87 -7.02
C ARG A 44 16.99 -29.96 -6.43
N SER A 45 18.11 -30.32 -7.08
CA SER A 45 19.07 -31.27 -6.54
C SER A 45 20.00 -30.66 -5.48
N MET A 46 20.08 -29.33 -5.38
CA MET A 46 20.83 -28.66 -4.32
C MET A 46 20.13 -28.81 -2.97
N SER A 47 20.93 -28.87 -1.89
CA SER A 47 20.38 -28.84 -0.53
C SER A 47 19.59 -27.56 -0.28
N THR A 48 18.60 -27.63 0.61
CA THR A 48 17.80 -26.46 1.00
C THR A 48 18.69 -25.32 1.52
N GLU A 49 19.76 -25.65 2.24
CA GLU A 49 20.71 -24.65 2.73
C GLU A 49 21.49 -23.99 1.58
N ALA A 50 22.00 -24.77 0.63
CA ALA A 50 22.70 -24.22 -0.54
C ALA A 50 21.77 -23.32 -1.39
N ARG A 51 20.50 -23.67 -1.52
CA ARG A 51 19.49 -22.85 -2.20
C ARG A 51 19.24 -21.52 -1.47
N LYS A 52 19.12 -21.54 -0.14
CA LYS A 52 18.97 -20.33 0.67
C LYS A 52 20.20 -19.43 0.56
N GLN A 53 21.40 -20.00 0.69
CA GLN A 53 22.65 -19.27 0.58
C GLN A 53 22.84 -18.64 -0.81
N LEU A 54 22.55 -19.38 -1.89
CA LEU A 54 22.63 -18.82 -3.25
C LEU A 54 21.66 -17.64 -3.43
N SER A 55 20.48 -17.73 -2.84
CA SER A 55 19.49 -16.65 -2.90
C SER A 55 19.95 -15.43 -2.08
N ARG A 56 20.59 -15.63 -0.92
CA ARG A 56 21.20 -14.55 -0.12
C ARG A 56 22.32 -13.83 -0.88
N CYS A 57 23.25 -14.57 -1.50
CA CYS A 57 24.30 -13.97 -2.34
C CYS A 57 23.72 -13.05 -3.43
N GLY A 58 22.57 -13.41 -3.98
CA GLY A 58 21.88 -12.60 -4.97
C GLY A 58 21.11 -11.39 -4.45
N ALA A 59 20.84 -11.33 -3.14
CA ALA A 59 20.17 -10.21 -2.49
C ALA A 59 21.14 -9.11 -2.02
N GLU A 60 22.43 -9.44 -1.87
CA GLU A 60 23.49 -8.52 -1.46
C GLU A 60 23.79 -7.43 -2.51
N ASP A 61 24.31 -6.29 -2.07
CA ASP A 61 24.63 -5.18 -2.98
C ASP A 61 25.76 -5.55 -3.97
N ARG A 62 26.69 -6.40 -3.55
CA ARG A 62 27.78 -6.94 -4.38
C ARG A 62 27.73 -8.45 -4.34
N ILE A 63 27.92 -9.08 -5.49
CA ILE A 63 27.88 -10.54 -5.58
C ILE A 63 29.29 -11.09 -5.42
N ASP A 64 29.49 -11.92 -4.39
CA ASP A 64 30.70 -12.73 -4.25
C ASP A 64 30.66 -13.90 -5.23
N ARG A 65 31.36 -13.71 -6.36
CA ARG A 65 31.44 -14.71 -7.42
C ARG A 65 32.09 -16.02 -6.95
N ALA A 66 33.10 -15.96 -6.09
CA ALA A 66 33.78 -17.16 -5.61
C ALA A 66 32.81 -18.02 -4.79
N ARG A 67 32.06 -17.37 -3.89
CA ARG A 67 31.04 -18.03 -3.07
C ARG A 67 29.92 -18.64 -3.90
N VAL A 68 29.43 -17.94 -4.92
CA VAL A 68 28.39 -18.46 -5.82
C VAL A 68 28.88 -19.71 -6.55
N LEU A 69 30.11 -19.71 -7.07
CA LEU A 69 30.67 -20.86 -7.79
C LEU A 69 30.91 -22.06 -6.86
N GLU A 70 31.35 -21.82 -5.61
CA GLU A 70 31.49 -22.87 -4.59
C GLU A 70 30.14 -23.56 -4.31
N LEU A 71 29.07 -22.79 -4.10
CA LEU A 71 27.72 -23.31 -3.85
C LEU A 71 27.18 -24.16 -5.02
N LEU A 72 27.69 -23.94 -6.23
CA LEU A 72 27.28 -24.67 -7.44
C LEU A 72 28.04 -25.96 -7.69
N GLN A 73 29.16 -26.21 -7.01
CA GLN A 73 29.98 -27.40 -7.23
C GLN A 73 29.17 -28.72 -7.17
N PRO A 74 28.25 -28.94 -6.19
CA PRO A 74 27.45 -30.17 -6.14
C PRO A 74 26.48 -30.33 -7.33
N ALA A 75 26.15 -29.24 -8.02
CA ALA A 75 25.24 -29.20 -9.16
C ALA A 75 25.96 -28.85 -10.48
N ALA A 76 27.29 -28.96 -10.54
CA ALA A 76 28.10 -28.49 -11.68
C ALA A 76 27.66 -29.09 -13.03
N ALA A 77 27.30 -30.37 -13.06
CA ALA A 77 26.79 -31.06 -14.25
C ALA A 77 25.47 -30.47 -14.80
N SER A 78 24.75 -29.69 -13.99
CA SER A 78 23.51 -29.00 -14.36
C SER A 78 23.71 -27.51 -14.65
N THR A 79 24.95 -27.05 -14.74
CA THR A 79 25.31 -25.67 -15.07
C THR A 79 25.85 -25.56 -16.48
N ARG A 80 25.61 -24.41 -17.12
CA ARG A 80 26.26 -24.04 -18.38
C ARG A 80 26.62 -22.55 -18.39
N PRO A 81 27.70 -22.15 -19.08
CA PRO A 81 28.04 -20.75 -19.24
C PRO A 81 26.98 -20.03 -20.08
N VAL A 82 26.67 -18.79 -19.73
CA VAL A 82 25.79 -17.89 -20.46
C VAL A 82 26.38 -16.49 -20.44
N ALA A 83 26.24 -15.75 -21.54
CA ALA A 83 26.68 -14.36 -21.60
C ALA A 83 25.95 -13.53 -20.51
N PRO A 84 26.67 -12.66 -19.77
CA PRO A 84 26.04 -11.77 -18.81
C PRO A 84 25.01 -10.91 -19.54
N THR A 85 23.73 -11.08 -19.16
CA THR A 85 22.61 -10.60 -19.99
C THR A 85 22.10 -9.22 -19.54
N LEU A 86 22.46 -8.75 -18.34
CA LEU A 86 21.89 -7.56 -17.72
C LEU A 86 22.97 -6.72 -17.07
N GLN A 87 23.34 -5.62 -17.71
CA GLN A 87 24.08 -4.52 -17.08
C GLN A 87 23.05 -3.52 -16.57
N LEU A 88 22.89 -3.43 -15.26
CA LEU A 88 21.97 -2.47 -14.64
C LEU A 88 22.73 -1.20 -14.32
N GLU A 89 22.55 -0.16 -15.13
CA GLU A 89 23.07 1.16 -14.82
C GLU A 89 22.40 1.74 -13.56
N ALA A 90 23.17 2.46 -12.76
CA ALA A 90 22.67 3.08 -11.53
C ALA A 90 21.87 4.36 -11.78
N ALA A 91 22.07 5.02 -12.92
CA ALA A 91 21.63 6.39 -13.14
C ALA A 91 20.14 6.52 -13.50
N SER A 92 19.54 5.55 -14.21
CA SER A 92 18.15 5.67 -14.68
C SER A 92 17.50 4.32 -14.99
N PRO A 93 16.16 4.22 -14.87
CA PRO A 93 15.42 3.01 -15.23
C PRO A 93 15.42 2.79 -16.75
N PRO A 94 15.44 1.54 -17.24
CA PRO A 94 15.37 1.26 -18.67
C PRO A 94 14.08 1.77 -19.33
N THR A 95 14.17 2.28 -20.55
CA THR A 95 13.02 2.83 -21.30
C THR A 95 11.90 1.80 -21.48
N GLU A 96 12.23 0.53 -21.70
CA GLU A 96 11.25 -0.56 -21.82
C GLU A 96 10.41 -0.71 -20.54
N LEU A 97 11.06 -0.65 -19.37
CA LEU A 97 10.40 -0.74 -18.07
C LEU A 97 9.43 0.44 -17.87
N THR A 98 9.89 1.66 -18.13
CA THR A 98 9.04 2.86 -18.01
C THR A 98 7.86 2.84 -18.99
N SER A 99 8.08 2.39 -20.23
CA SER A 99 7.04 2.29 -21.26
C SER A 99 5.97 1.27 -20.89
N LYS A 100 6.37 0.12 -20.34
CA LYS A 100 5.46 -0.97 -19.95
C LYS A 100 4.64 -0.65 -18.70
N LEU A 101 5.19 0.17 -17.80
CA LEU A 101 4.51 0.69 -16.62
C LEU A 101 3.53 1.83 -16.94
N GLY A 102 3.84 2.60 -17.98
CA GLY A 102 3.02 3.72 -18.43
C GLY A 102 3.01 4.92 -17.47
N PRO A 103 2.29 5.99 -17.83
CA PRO A 103 2.33 7.28 -17.11
C PRO A 103 1.72 7.22 -15.70
N LEU A 104 0.97 6.17 -15.37
CA LEU A 104 0.40 5.96 -14.03
C LEU A 104 1.43 5.37 -13.05
N ARG A 105 2.55 4.83 -13.55
CA ARG A 105 3.62 4.24 -12.73
C ARG A 105 5.01 4.77 -13.08
N PRO A 106 5.26 6.10 -13.04
CA PRO A 106 6.59 6.65 -13.25
C PRO A 106 7.59 6.13 -12.23
N ILE A 107 8.81 5.90 -12.69
CA ILE A 107 10.00 5.66 -11.89
C ILE A 107 10.93 6.83 -12.15
N GLU A 108 11.07 7.73 -11.17
CA GLU A 108 12.04 8.82 -11.27
C GLU A 108 13.48 8.31 -11.14
N PRO A 109 14.47 8.92 -11.81
CA PRO A 109 15.88 8.54 -11.67
C PRO A 109 16.37 8.54 -10.21
N THR A 110 15.93 9.50 -9.41
CA THR A 110 16.21 9.58 -7.96
C THR A 110 15.68 8.34 -7.24
N THR A 111 14.41 8.00 -7.43
CA THR A 111 13.78 6.79 -6.87
C THR A 111 14.52 5.54 -7.31
N TRP A 112 14.84 5.42 -8.61
CA TRP A 112 15.59 4.30 -9.16
C TRP A 112 16.95 4.11 -8.50
N SER A 113 17.68 5.21 -8.27
CA SER A 113 19.01 5.17 -7.63
C SER A 113 18.98 4.68 -6.18
N THR A 114 17.83 4.83 -5.48
CA THR A 114 17.64 4.33 -4.11
C THR A 114 17.29 2.85 -4.02
N LEU A 115 16.98 2.21 -5.15
CA LEU A 115 16.65 0.79 -5.18
C LEU A 115 17.92 -0.06 -5.08
N ARG A 116 17.84 -1.10 -4.26
CA ARG A 116 18.93 -2.08 -4.16
C ARG A 116 19.15 -2.76 -5.51
N PRO A 117 20.37 -3.23 -5.80
CA PRO A 117 20.66 -3.94 -7.04
C PRO A 117 19.69 -5.10 -7.33
N VAL A 118 19.30 -5.88 -6.31
CA VAL A 118 18.32 -6.98 -6.46
C VAL A 118 16.92 -6.49 -6.83
N GLU A 119 16.50 -5.32 -6.34
CA GLU A 119 15.18 -4.73 -6.61
C GLU A 119 15.12 -4.19 -8.05
N ARG A 120 16.19 -3.50 -8.48
CA ARG A 120 16.36 -3.07 -9.88
C ARG A 120 16.37 -4.27 -10.82
N TYR A 121 17.13 -5.31 -10.47
CA TYR A 121 17.18 -6.55 -11.23
C TYR A 121 15.80 -7.20 -11.35
N ALA A 122 15.06 -7.28 -10.25
CA ALA A 122 13.72 -7.87 -10.24
C ALA A 122 12.76 -7.12 -11.18
N LEU A 123 12.72 -5.78 -11.11
CA LEU A 123 11.88 -4.97 -11.99
C LEU A 123 12.20 -5.20 -13.48
N VAL A 124 13.48 -5.19 -13.84
CA VAL A 124 13.90 -5.40 -15.24
C VAL A 124 13.62 -6.83 -15.69
N LYS A 125 13.89 -7.83 -14.85
CA LYS A 125 13.67 -9.24 -15.19
C LYS A 125 12.19 -9.56 -15.37
N VAL A 126 11.34 -9.01 -14.51
CA VAL A 126 9.88 -9.13 -14.62
C VAL A 126 9.38 -8.35 -15.84
N CYS A 127 9.94 -7.19 -16.15
CA CYS A 127 9.61 -6.45 -17.38
C CYS A 127 9.88 -7.29 -18.63
N ALA A 128 11.07 -7.89 -18.75
CA ALA A 128 11.49 -8.64 -19.93
C ALA A 128 10.65 -9.90 -20.20
N ARG A 129 9.98 -10.49 -19.20
CA ARG A 129 9.28 -11.80 -19.32
C ARG A 129 7.84 -11.82 -18.81
N GLY A 130 7.39 -10.77 -18.14
CA GLY A 130 6.09 -10.71 -17.46
C GLY A 130 5.04 -9.94 -18.24
N THR A 131 3.78 -10.13 -17.83
CA THR A 131 2.63 -9.33 -18.27
C THR A 131 2.66 -7.94 -17.65
N ALA A 132 1.96 -6.97 -18.24
CA ALA A 132 1.83 -5.62 -17.68
C ALA A 132 1.29 -5.63 -16.23
N ALA A 133 0.37 -6.54 -15.91
CA ALA A 133 -0.14 -6.74 -14.56
C ALA A 133 0.94 -7.23 -13.58
N ARG A 134 1.82 -8.16 -13.99
CA ARG A 134 2.91 -8.65 -13.14
C ARG A 134 3.99 -7.58 -12.91
N VAL A 135 4.29 -6.78 -13.93
CA VAL A 135 5.20 -5.63 -13.82
C VAL A 135 4.62 -4.57 -12.88
N SER A 136 3.32 -4.31 -12.98
CA SER A 136 2.60 -3.41 -12.08
C SER A 136 2.64 -3.88 -10.63
N ALA A 137 2.40 -5.18 -10.36
CA ALA A 137 2.50 -5.75 -9.03
C ALA A 137 3.92 -5.65 -8.44
N ALA A 138 4.95 -5.89 -9.26
CA ALA A 138 6.34 -5.70 -8.83
C ALA A 138 6.67 -4.23 -8.52
N TYR A 139 6.17 -3.30 -9.33
CA TYR A 139 6.26 -1.87 -9.03
C TYR A 139 5.56 -1.53 -7.71
N ASP A 140 4.34 -1.99 -7.52
CA ASP A 140 3.52 -1.66 -6.34
C ASP A 140 4.17 -2.22 -5.05
N GLU A 141 4.79 -3.40 -5.10
CA GLU A 141 5.54 -3.98 -3.97
C GLU A 141 6.86 -3.26 -3.69
N LEU A 142 7.66 -2.97 -4.71
CA LEU A 142 9.03 -2.47 -4.55
C LEU A 142 9.12 -0.95 -4.39
N ILE A 143 8.26 -0.25 -5.12
CA ILE A 143 8.24 1.22 -5.20
C ILE A 143 6.94 1.74 -4.57
N GLY A 144 5.79 1.14 -4.87
CA GLY A 144 4.49 1.54 -4.32
C GLY A 144 4.42 1.46 -2.80
N ALA A 145 4.97 0.41 -2.18
CA ALA A 145 5.04 0.28 -0.72
C ALA A 145 5.97 1.31 -0.07
N ARG A 146 7.04 1.73 -0.77
CA ARG A 146 7.88 2.86 -0.34
C ARG A 146 7.21 4.22 -0.58
N ALA A 147 6.36 4.34 -1.60
CA ALA A 147 5.52 5.51 -1.82
C ALA A 147 4.37 5.63 -0.79
N ILE A 148 3.97 4.53 -0.14
CA ILE A 148 3.06 4.53 1.01
C ILE A 148 3.79 4.99 2.30
N SER A 149 5.11 4.80 2.40
CA SER A 149 5.96 5.43 3.44
C SER A 149 6.49 6.80 3.01
N THR A 150 5.65 7.63 2.41
CA THR A 150 6.03 9.03 2.11
C THR A 150 6.00 9.91 3.37
N HIS A 151 5.42 9.40 4.46
CA HIS A 151 5.38 10.06 5.76
C HIS A 151 6.63 9.90 6.63
N LEU A 152 7.67 9.19 6.16
CA LEU A 152 8.93 9.04 6.89
C LEU A 152 10.12 9.56 6.07
N SER A 153 11.06 10.23 6.73
CA SER A 153 12.35 10.65 6.19
C SER A 153 13.24 9.43 5.93
N ALA A 154 14.35 9.61 5.21
CA ALA A 154 15.35 8.55 5.03
C ALA A 154 15.98 8.09 6.36
N ALA A 155 15.89 8.93 7.41
CA ALA A 155 16.32 8.62 8.77
C ALA A 155 15.20 8.04 9.66
N GLY A 156 13.95 7.98 9.17
CA GLY A 156 12.81 7.45 9.91
C GLY A 156 11.97 8.50 10.65
N ASP A 157 12.21 9.80 10.45
CA ASP A 157 11.43 10.87 11.08
C ASP A 157 10.11 11.11 10.35
N ALA A 158 9.05 11.47 11.08
CA ALA A 158 7.80 11.86 10.46
C ALA A 158 7.97 13.10 9.57
N LYS A 159 7.49 13.02 8.31
CA LYS A 159 7.48 14.14 7.37
C LYS A 159 6.14 14.22 6.64
N MET A 160 5.69 15.42 6.32
CA MET A 160 4.60 15.61 5.37
C MET A 160 5.16 15.44 3.95
N VAL A 161 4.42 14.73 3.09
CA VAL A 161 4.86 14.44 1.71
C VAL A 161 4.80 15.73 0.89
N ASP A 162 5.84 16.09 0.14
CA ASP A 162 5.68 17.17 -0.83
C ASP A 162 4.75 16.70 -1.97
N VAL A 163 3.76 17.52 -2.28
CA VAL A 163 2.77 17.26 -3.34
C VAL A 163 2.77 18.35 -4.40
N ALA A 164 3.67 19.35 -4.34
CA ALA A 164 3.65 20.54 -5.20
C ALA A 164 3.59 20.19 -6.70
N ASP A 165 4.38 19.21 -7.14
CA ASP A 165 4.47 18.77 -8.54
C ASP A 165 3.33 17.85 -9.00
N LYS A 166 2.45 17.43 -8.09
CA LYS A 166 1.28 16.61 -8.46
C LYS A 166 0.22 17.49 -9.10
N ALA A 167 -0.43 16.97 -10.14
CA ALA A 167 -1.54 17.66 -10.77
C ALA A 167 -2.72 17.84 -9.81
N VAL A 168 -3.35 19.02 -9.89
CA VAL A 168 -4.64 19.31 -9.25
C VAL A 168 -5.73 18.58 -10.05
N THR A 169 -6.47 17.70 -9.38
CA THR A 169 -7.54 16.89 -10.01
C THR A 169 -8.75 16.82 -9.11
N ARG A 170 -9.94 16.60 -9.69
CA ARG A 170 -11.13 16.26 -8.90
C ARG A 170 -10.89 14.95 -8.16
N ARG A 171 -11.21 14.93 -6.87
CA ARG A 171 -11.03 13.79 -6.00
C ARG A 171 -12.24 13.66 -5.10
N ARG A 172 -12.63 12.42 -4.85
CA ARG A 172 -13.78 12.08 -4.03
C ARG A 172 -13.46 10.87 -3.18
N ALA A 173 -13.94 10.88 -1.95
CA ALA A 173 -13.84 9.74 -1.04
C ALA A 173 -15.18 9.55 -0.33
N VAL A 174 -15.52 8.29 -0.08
CA VAL A 174 -16.67 7.87 0.72
C VAL A 174 -16.15 6.98 1.82
N ALA A 175 -16.47 7.30 3.06
CA ALA A 175 -16.20 6.49 4.23
C ALA A 175 -17.51 6.12 4.93
N SER A 176 -17.53 4.98 5.61
CA SER A 176 -18.64 4.56 6.45
C SER A 176 -18.22 4.41 7.91
N CYS A 177 -19.22 4.38 8.78
CA CYS A 177 -19.12 4.02 10.19
C CYS A 177 -20.47 3.44 10.64
N ARG A 178 -20.47 2.53 11.62
CA ARG A 178 -21.70 2.04 12.24
C ARG A 178 -21.72 2.37 13.73
N VAL A 179 -22.91 2.67 14.21
CA VAL A 179 -23.19 2.92 15.63
C VAL A 179 -24.25 1.93 16.08
N HIS A 180 -23.88 1.00 16.95
CA HIS A 180 -24.78 0.01 17.51
C HIS A 180 -25.36 0.51 18.83
N MET A 181 -26.67 0.34 19.01
CA MET A 181 -27.40 0.73 20.22
C MET A 181 -28.65 -0.12 20.37
N SER A 182 -29.32 -0.05 21.53
CA SER A 182 -30.61 -0.73 21.70
C SER A 182 -31.73 -0.09 20.86
N ALA A 183 -32.74 -0.88 20.49
CA ALA A 183 -33.91 -0.38 19.77
C ALA A 183 -34.65 0.77 20.52
N PRO A 184 -34.82 0.73 21.86
CA PRO A 184 -35.37 1.87 22.62
C PRO A 184 -34.53 3.15 22.51
N THR A 185 -33.20 3.05 22.44
CA THR A 185 -32.32 4.21 22.24
C THR A 185 -32.44 4.76 20.83
N LEU A 186 -32.51 3.89 19.82
CA LEU A 186 -32.69 4.29 18.42
C LEU A 186 -33.98 5.11 18.21
N GLN A 187 -35.07 4.74 18.87
CA GLN A 187 -36.35 5.47 18.82
C GLN A 187 -36.27 6.89 19.38
N ARG A 188 -35.20 7.23 20.13
CA ARG A 188 -35.01 8.55 20.74
C ARG A 188 -34.22 9.53 19.88
N LEU A 189 -33.75 9.16 18.67
CA LEU A 189 -32.89 10.03 17.85
C LEU A 189 -33.47 11.45 17.61
N ALA A 190 -34.77 11.57 17.38
CA ALA A 190 -35.42 12.88 17.16
C ALA A 190 -35.77 13.63 18.45
N ASN A 191 -35.91 12.92 19.57
CA ASN A 191 -36.44 13.44 20.83
C ASN A 191 -35.51 13.10 22.02
N ALA A 192 -34.21 13.10 21.78
CA ALA A 192 -33.24 12.84 22.84
C ALA A 192 -33.23 14.02 23.82
N PRO A 193 -32.86 13.82 25.10
CA PRO A 193 -32.80 14.91 26.09
C PRO A 193 -31.93 16.10 25.66
N LYS A 194 -30.95 15.87 24.77
CA LYS A 194 -30.03 16.87 24.24
C LYS A 194 -30.46 17.51 22.91
N GLY A 195 -31.64 17.16 22.39
CA GLY A 195 -32.16 17.64 21.12
C GLY A 195 -31.97 16.65 19.96
N ASP A 196 -32.06 17.15 18.73
CA ASP A 196 -31.98 16.35 17.51
C ASP A 196 -30.56 15.77 17.31
N VAL A 197 -30.44 14.46 17.52
CA VAL A 197 -29.16 13.74 17.42
C VAL A 197 -28.64 13.71 15.99
N LEU A 198 -29.52 13.58 15.00
CA LEU A 198 -29.12 13.45 13.60
C LEU A 198 -28.64 14.80 13.05
N ALA A 199 -29.33 15.88 13.38
CA ALA A 199 -28.90 17.22 13.00
C ALA A 199 -27.53 17.57 13.62
N ALA A 200 -27.36 17.31 14.92
CA ALA A 200 -26.11 17.56 15.62
C ALA A 200 -24.94 16.74 15.03
N ALA A 201 -25.15 15.43 14.81
CA ALA A 201 -24.13 14.56 14.23
C ALA A 201 -23.74 14.97 12.80
N ARG A 202 -24.70 15.42 11.99
CA ARG A 202 -24.45 15.90 10.63
C ARG A 202 -23.56 17.14 10.61
N ILE A 203 -23.87 18.13 11.45
CA ILE A 203 -23.07 19.35 11.56
C ILE A 203 -21.67 19.02 12.08
N ALA A 204 -21.57 18.19 13.11
CA ALA A 204 -20.29 17.78 13.69
C ALA A 204 -19.40 17.06 12.67
N GLY A 205 -19.95 16.13 11.88
CA GLY A 205 -19.21 15.45 10.83
C GLY A 205 -18.71 16.41 9.73
N ILE A 206 -19.54 17.36 9.29
CA ILE A 206 -19.14 18.39 8.31
C ILE A 206 -18.03 19.29 8.88
N MET A 207 -18.16 19.71 10.14
CA MET A 207 -17.15 20.53 10.81
C MET A 207 -15.83 19.78 10.97
N ALA A 208 -15.89 18.50 11.35
CA ALA A 208 -14.72 17.67 11.54
C ALA A 208 -13.96 17.41 10.25
N ALA A 209 -14.67 17.11 9.15
CA ALA A 209 -14.04 16.95 7.84
C ALA A 209 -13.24 18.20 7.41
N LYS A 210 -13.71 19.41 7.74
CA LYS A 210 -12.97 20.65 7.45
C LYS A 210 -11.77 20.88 8.36
N LYS A 211 -11.70 20.18 9.51
CA LYS A 211 -10.64 20.27 10.52
C LYS A 211 -9.69 19.08 10.47
N THR A 212 -9.76 18.24 9.44
CA THR A 212 -8.94 17.01 9.35
C THR A 212 -7.45 17.28 9.47
N ALA A 213 -6.93 18.32 8.81
CA ALA A 213 -5.51 18.67 8.88
C ALA A 213 -5.07 19.15 10.28
N ASP A 214 -6.00 19.65 11.11
CA ASP A 214 -5.72 20.00 12.51
C ASP A 214 -5.63 18.76 13.41
N LEU A 215 -6.31 17.67 13.01
CA LEU A 215 -6.48 16.45 13.80
C LEU A 215 -5.47 15.36 13.42
N ILE A 216 -5.11 15.26 12.14
CA ILE A 216 -4.25 14.21 11.61
C ILE A 216 -2.88 14.81 11.25
N PRO A 217 -1.81 14.55 12.03
CA PRO A 217 -0.58 15.34 12.02
C PRO A 217 0.13 15.53 10.68
N LEU A 218 -0.02 14.58 9.75
CA LEU A 218 0.68 14.59 8.46
C LEU A 218 -0.27 14.74 7.26
N CYS A 219 -1.55 15.06 7.50
CA CYS A 219 -2.47 15.42 6.43
C CYS A 219 -2.15 16.81 5.89
N HIS A 220 -2.24 16.96 4.58
CA HIS A 220 -2.25 18.28 3.96
C HIS A 220 -3.57 18.98 4.26
N SER A 221 -3.53 20.31 4.37
CA SER A 221 -4.73 21.11 4.24
C SER A 221 -5.20 21.04 2.78
N VAL A 222 -6.41 20.54 2.56
CA VAL A 222 -7.03 20.43 1.23
C VAL A 222 -8.19 21.41 1.09
N ALA A 223 -8.38 21.94 -0.11
CA ALA A 223 -9.49 22.84 -0.41
C ALA A 223 -10.81 22.08 -0.63
N THR A 224 -11.38 21.54 0.44
CA THR A 224 -12.62 20.73 0.39
C THR A 224 -13.77 21.50 -0.29
N THR A 225 -14.28 20.96 -1.39
CA THR A 225 -15.34 21.59 -2.20
C THR A 225 -16.74 21.17 -1.75
N SER A 226 -16.88 19.96 -1.21
CA SER A 226 -18.15 19.45 -0.70
C SER A 226 -17.92 18.41 0.39
N VAL A 227 -18.76 18.43 1.42
CA VAL A 227 -18.87 17.38 2.43
C VAL A 227 -20.33 17.06 2.65
N ARG A 228 -20.69 15.78 2.57
CA ARG A 228 -22.01 15.25 2.91
C ARG A 228 -21.86 14.18 3.98
N ILE A 229 -22.70 14.25 5.01
CA ILE A 229 -22.83 13.23 6.04
C ILE A 229 -24.25 12.70 5.95
N ASP A 230 -24.41 11.44 5.59
CA ASP A 230 -25.67 10.72 5.50
C ASP A 230 -25.80 9.80 6.73
N LEU A 231 -26.96 9.82 7.38
CA LEU A 231 -27.21 9.13 8.65
C LEU A 231 -28.50 8.32 8.47
N GLU A 232 -28.39 7.01 8.51
CA GLU A 232 -29.47 6.07 8.22
C GLU A 232 -29.76 5.20 9.45
N PRO A 233 -30.90 5.38 10.12
CA PRO A 233 -31.35 4.47 11.18
C PRO A 233 -31.60 3.07 10.63
N VAL A 234 -31.08 2.05 11.32
CA VAL A 234 -31.25 0.63 10.97
C VAL A 234 -31.87 -0.09 12.15
N THR A 235 -32.89 -0.91 11.91
CA THR A 235 -33.63 -1.60 12.98
C THR A 235 -33.09 -2.99 13.32
N ASP A 236 -32.35 -3.63 12.40
CA ASP A 236 -31.82 -4.97 12.58
C ASP A 236 -30.40 -5.14 11.96
N PRO A 237 -29.34 -5.24 12.78
CA PRO A 237 -29.32 -4.93 14.20
C PRO A 237 -29.62 -3.43 14.43
N PRO A 238 -30.24 -3.05 15.57
CA PRO A 238 -30.57 -1.66 15.85
C PRO A 238 -29.32 -0.77 15.92
N GLY A 239 -29.37 0.37 15.21
CA GLY A 239 -28.22 1.25 15.10
C GLY A 239 -28.37 2.35 14.05
N LEU A 240 -27.24 2.96 13.74
CA LEU A 240 -27.12 4.01 12.73
C LEU A 240 -25.98 3.66 11.76
N HIS A 241 -26.25 3.67 10.47
CA HIS A 241 -25.24 3.65 9.43
C HIS A 241 -24.91 5.09 9.03
N ILE A 242 -23.63 5.43 9.07
CA ILE A 242 -23.13 6.76 8.73
C ILE A 242 -22.30 6.65 7.48
N HIS A 243 -22.59 7.46 6.47
CA HIS A 243 -21.75 7.61 5.29
C HIS A 243 -21.29 9.05 5.17
N ALA A 244 -19.97 9.25 5.05
CA ALA A 244 -19.37 10.55 4.81
C ALA A 244 -18.79 10.58 3.41
N THR A 245 -19.27 11.50 2.57
CA THR A 245 -18.69 11.79 1.25
C THR A 245 -17.95 13.11 1.32
N ALA A 246 -16.66 13.12 0.98
CA ALA A 246 -15.86 14.33 0.83
C ALA A 246 -15.36 14.47 -0.61
N GLU A 247 -15.33 15.70 -1.11
CA GLU A 247 -14.85 16.04 -2.44
C GLU A 247 -13.89 17.23 -2.40
N THR A 248 -12.91 17.24 -3.29
CA THR A 248 -11.97 18.35 -3.46
C THR A 248 -11.50 18.48 -4.92
N LEU A 249 -10.89 19.62 -5.21
CA LEU A 249 -10.08 19.86 -6.40
C LEU A 249 -8.65 20.15 -5.96
N ASP A 250 -7.82 19.11 -5.78
CA ASP A 250 -6.49 19.27 -5.18
C ASP A 250 -5.47 18.20 -5.63
N ARG A 251 -4.24 18.30 -5.09
CA ARG A 251 -3.07 17.47 -5.39
C ARG A 251 -3.04 16.15 -4.59
N THR A 252 -3.76 16.10 -3.48
CA THR A 252 -3.90 14.92 -2.62
C THR A 252 -5.38 14.56 -2.39
N GLY A 253 -5.62 13.32 -1.99
CA GLY A 253 -6.97 12.78 -1.77
C GLY A 253 -7.66 13.32 -0.52
N VAL A 254 -8.93 12.93 -0.38
CA VAL A 254 -9.83 13.32 0.72
C VAL A 254 -10.30 12.13 1.56
N GLU A 255 -9.54 11.03 1.54
CA GLU A 255 -9.85 9.81 2.30
C GLU A 255 -9.99 10.12 3.81
N MET A 256 -9.11 10.98 4.32
CA MET A 256 -9.09 11.33 5.74
C MET A 256 -10.24 12.27 6.12
N GLU A 257 -10.61 13.21 5.26
CA GLU A 257 -11.77 14.08 5.44
C GLU A 257 -13.07 13.28 5.57
N ALA A 258 -13.24 12.26 4.72
CA ALA A 258 -14.38 11.35 4.82
C ALA A 258 -14.34 10.53 6.13
N MET A 259 -13.21 9.90 6.47
CA MET A 259 -13.10 9.05 7.66
C MET A 259 -13.24 9.83 8.98
N VAL A 260 -12.64 11.03 9.06
CA VAL A 260 -12.77 11.93 10.21
C VAL A 260 -14.21 12.42 10.33
N GLY A 261 -14.84 12.81 9.22
CA GLY A 261 -16.25 13.22 9.21
C GLY A 261 -17.19 12.13 9.74
N ALA A 262 -17.04 10.88 9.27
CA ALA A 262 -17.83 9.75 9.74
C ALA A 262 -17.59 9.46 11.23
N SER A 263 -16.31 9.49 11.66
CA SER A 263 -15.91 9.20 13.03
C SER A 263 -16.46 10.22 14.04
N VAL A 264 -16.36 11.51 13.74
CA VAL A 264 -16.86 12.56 14.64
C VAL A 264 -18.38 12.62 14.63
N ALA A 265 -19.04 12.33 13.52
CA ALA A 265 -20.49 12.14 13.50
C ALA A 265 -20.91 11.01 14.46
N ALA A 266 -20.22 9.86 14.43
CA ALA A 266 -20.49 8.74 15.33
C ALA A 266 -20.21 9.09 16.81
N LEU A 267 -19.10 9.76 17.10
CA LEU A 267 -18.79 10.23 18.46
C LEU A 267 -19.83 11.24 18.97
N THR A 268 -20.39 12.06 18.08
CA THR A 268 -21.46 12.99 18.43
C THR A 268 -22.76 12.25 18.75
N VAL A 269 -23.10 11.20 17.99
CA VAL A 269 -24.23 10.32 18.33
C VAL A 269 -24.05 9.72 19.72
N TYR A 270 -22.84 9.21 20.02
CA TYR A 270 -22.52 8.71 21.37
C TYR A 270 -22.69 9.81 22.43
N ASP A 271 -22.12 11.01 22.23
CA ASP A 271 -22.21 12.10 23.21
C ASP A 271 -23.66 12.49 23.54
N MET A 272 -24.50 12.51 22.50
CA MET A 272 -25.91 12.87 22.57
C MET A 272 -26.76 11.82 23.28
N LEU A 273 -26.36 10.55 23.22
CA LEU A 273 -27.15 9.42 23.73
C LEU A 273 -26.55 8.71 24.95
N LYS A 274 -25.30 9.00 25.37
CA LYS A 274 -24.65 8.32 26.51
C LYS A 274 -25.36 8.45 27.86
N GLY A 275 -26.28 9.43 27.98
CA GLY A 275 -27.16 9.57 29.14
C GLY A 275 -28.35 8.59 29.13
N VAL A 276 -28.75 8.12 27.95
CA VAL A 276 -29.80 7.11 27.74
C VAL A 276 -29.18 5.71 27.78
N GLU A 277 -28.08 5.50 27.04
CA GLU A 277 -27.41 4.22 26.93
C GLU A 277 -25.89 4.42 26.85
N ARG A 278 -25.16 3.84 27.81
CA ARG A 278 -23.69 3.92 27.84
C ARG A 278 -23.00 2.86 26.98
N GLY A 279 -23.71 1.77 26.68
CA GLY A 279 -23.24 0.60 25.92
C GLY A 279 -23.22 0.78 24.41
N ILE A 280 -23.40 2.01 23.91
CA ILE A 280 -23.33 2.32 22.48
C ILE A 280 -21.93 1.98 21.95
N VAL A 281 -21.87 1.22 20.86
CA VAL A 281 -20.62 0.81 20.22
C VAL A 281 -20.47 1.50 18.88
N ILE A 282 -19.29 2.07 18.63
CA ILE A 282 -18.91 2.61 17.33
C ILE A 282 -17.94 1.62 16.69
N ASP A 283 -18.23 1.16 15.48
CA ASP A 283 -17.34 0.27 14.75
C ASP A 283 -17.31 0.59 13.24
N LYS A 284 -16.48 -0.18 12.53
CA LYS A 284 -16.38 -0.15 11.06
C LYS A 284 -16.18 1.26 10.48
N VAL A 285 -15.37 2.10 11.15
CA VAL A 285 -14.82 3.31 10.52
C VAL A 285 -13.89 2.87 9.40
N GLN A 286 -14.31 3.05 8.16
CA GLN A 286 -13.61 2.47 7.03
C GLN A 286 -13.88 3.22 5.72
N LEU A 287 -12.91 3.23 4.82
CA LEU A 287 -13.07 3.80 3.47
C LEU A 287 -13.90 2.85 2.59
N GLU A 288 -14.94 3.32 1.94
CA GLU A 288 -15.78 2.53 1.02
C GLU A 288 -15.35 2.71 -0.43
N MET A 289 -15.03 3.96 -0.79
CA MET A 289 -14.62 4.29 -2.15
C MET A 289 -13.69 5.50 -2.12
N LYS A 290 -12.74 5.53 -3.05
CA LYS A 290 -12.09 6.76 -3.45
C LYS A 290 -11.92 6.82 -4.95
N GLU A 291 -11.85 8.02 -5.50
CA GLU A 291 -11.56 8.25 -6.91
C GLU A 291 -10.76 9.54 -7.12
N GLY A 292 -10.05 9.60 -8.26
CA GLY A 292 -9.15 10.69 -8.60
C GLY A 292 -7.69 10.44 -8.16
N GLY A 293 -6.80 11.27 -8.69
CA GLY A 293 -5.36 11.10 -8.52
C GLY A 293 -4.77 9.89 -9.23
N ARG A 294 -3.47 9.67 -9.01
CA ARG A 294 -2.67 8.65 -9.69
C ARG A 294 -3.15 7.21 -9.46
N SER A 295 -3.70 6.91 -8.28
CA SER A 295 -4.19 5.57 -7.95
C SER A 295 -5.52 5.21 -8.63
N GLY A 296 -6.20 6.17 -9.24
CA GLY A 296 -7.52 5.95 -9.84
C GLY A 296 -8.60 5.61 -8.81
N ARG A 297 -9.70 5.02 -9.29
CA ARG A 297 -10.83 4.58 -8.47
C ARG A 297 -10.47 3.30 -7.72
N TRP A 298 -10.75 3.30 -6.42
CA TRP A 298 -10.69 2.14 -5.55
C TRP A 298 -12.04 2.00 -4.86
N GLU A 299 -12.53 0.77 -4.76
CA GLU A 299 -13.75 0.43 -4.03
C GLU A 299 -13.48 -0.76 -3.14
N ARG A 300 -14.10 -0.75 -1.97
CA ARG A 300 -14.08 -1.88 -1.05
C ARG A 300 -14.75 -3.08 -1.72
N GLN A 301 -14.04 -4.20 -1.77
CA GLN A 301 -14.62 -5.48 -2.15
C GLN A 301 -15.27 -6.08 -0.89
N CYS A 302 -16.56 -6.37 -0.98
CA CYS A 302 -17.34 -7.03 0.06
C CYS A 302 -16.90 -8.48 0.27
#